data_AF-A0A2D5T3M6-F1
#
_entry.id   AF-A0A2D5T3M6-F1
#
_cell.length_a   1.000
_cell.length_b   1.000
_cell.length_c   1.000
_cell.angle_alpha   90.00
_cell.angle_beta   90.00
_cell.angle_gamma   90.00
#
_symmetry.space_group_name_H-M   'P 1'
#
loop_
_entity.id
_entity.type
_entity.pdbx_description
1 polymer ?
#
loop_
_entity_poly.entity_id
_entity_poly.type
_entity_poly.pdbx_seq_one_letter_code
_entity_poly.pdbx_strand_id
1 'polypeptide(L)'
;MITSGEFKRTLTIFGENTDKGRDKFQQEVESTHGLFKEFVQTHRQDIELEQVATGEYWFATEALKLGLVDELNTSDDYILSLLESHQIYTVKYTSKKSLPEKLGLGISKAVASATNSLWTKLQDAKW
;
A
#
# COMPACT_ATOMS: atom_id res chain seq x y z
N MET A 1 -9.72 -20.37 33.78
CA MET A 1 -9.50 -20.26 32.33
C MET A 1 -8.27 -21.10 32.00
N ILE A 2 -8.44 -22.23 31.30
CA ILE A 2 -7.34 -23.14 30.95
C ILE A 2 -6.85 -22.78 29.55
N THR A 3 -5.56 -22.45 29.42
CA THR A 3 -4.91 -22.15 28.15
C THR A 3 -3.91 -23.23 27.80
N SER A 4 -3.97 -23.78 26.59
CA SER A 4 -3.00 -24.77 26.11
C SER A 4 -1.63 -24.13 25.84
N GLY A 5 -0.82 -23.95 26.88
CA GLY A 5 0.55 -23.44 26.83
C GLY A 5 0.75 -22.21 27.73
N GLU A 6 1.86 -22.20 28.49
CA GLU A 6 2.18 -21.14 29.48
C GLU A 6 2.29 -19.73 28.88
N PHE A 7 2.53 -19.59 27.57
CA PHE A 7 2.84 -18.30 26.92
C PHE A 7 1.86 -17.89 25.81
N LYS A 8 0.67 -18.50 25.70
CA LYS A 8 -0.31 -18.14 24.65
C LYS A 8 -0.87 -16.70 24.76
N ARG A 9 -0.62 -16.00 25.87
CA ARG A 9 -0.92 -14.57 26.06
C ARG A 9 0.21 -13.94 26.88
N THR A 10 1.21 -13.37 26.21
CA THR A 10 2.36 -12.70 26.84
C THR A 10 1.97 -11.38 27.51
N LEU A 11 1.04 -10.62 26.91
CA LEU A 11 0.40 -9.45 27.52
C LEU A 11 -1.07 -9.37 27.09
N THR A 12 -1.94 -8.92 28.00
CA THR A 12 -3.37 -8.68 27.72
C THR A 12 -3.79 -7.31 28.22
N ILE A 13 -4.72 -6.65 27.51
CA ILE A 13 -5.35 -5.39 27.96
C ILE A 13 -6.38 -5.68 29.07
N PHE A 14 -6.91 -6.91 29.11
CA PHE A 14 -7.84 -7.39 30.13
C PHE A 14 -7.20 -8.55 30.90
N GLY A 15 -6.79 -8.31 32.15
CA GLY A 15 -6.14 -9.31 33.02
C GLY A 15 -4.85 -8.78 33.67
N GLU A 16 -4.27 -9.57 34.57
CA GLU A 16 -3.03 -9.23 35.28
C GLU A 16 -1.80 -9.70 34.48
N ASN A 17 -0.89 -8.77 34.16
CA ASN A 17 0.35 -9.06 33.45
C ASN A 17 1.44 -9.49 34.45
N THR A 18 1.66 -10.80 34.57
CA THR A 18 2.72 -11.37 35.43
C THR A 18 4.12 -10.99 34.95
N ASP A 19 5.09 -10.94 35.87
CA ASP A 19 6.50 -10.62 35.56
C ASP A 19 7.08 -11.59 34.51
N LYS A 20 6.80 -12.89 34.63
CA LYS A 20 7.20 -13.90 33.64
C LYS A 20 6.63 -13.63 32.23
N GLY A 21 5.41 -13.09 32.15
CA GLY A 21 4.78 -12.72 30.87
C GLY A 21 5.46 -11.50 30.23
N ARG A 22 5.84 -10.51 31.06
CA ARG A 22 6.59 -9.33 30.61
C ARG A 22 7.99 -9.70 30.13
N ASP A 23 8.70 -10.54 30.88
CA ASP A 23 10.05 -10.99 30.51
C ASP A 23 10.04 -11.76 29.18
N LYS A 24 9.05 -12.66 29.00
CA LYS A 24 8.90 -13.39 27.73
C LYS A 24 8.58 -12.46 26.57
N PHE A 25 7.70 -11.48 26.78
CA PHE A 25 7.38 -10.47 25.75
C PHE A 25 8.61 -9.64 25.37
N GLN A 26 9.40 -9.21 26.36
CA GLN A 26 10.64 -8.47 26.12
C GLN A 26 11.63 -9.30 25.27
N GLN A 27 11.80 -10.57 25.59
CA GLN A 27 12.62 -11.49 24.80
C GLN A 27 12.12 -11.63 23.35
N GLU A 28 10.80 -11.69 23.14
CA GLU A 28 10.22 -11.78 21.79
C GLU A 28 10.47 -10.50 20.97
N VAL A 29 10.38 -9.33 21.60
CA VAL A 29 10.69 -8.04 20.97
C VAL A 29 12.17 -7.94 20.61
N GLU A 30 13.07 -8.29 21.53
CA GLU A 30 14.52 -8.29 21.29
C GLU A 30 14.92 -9.28 20.20
N SER A 31 14.35 -10.48 20.21
CA SER A 31 14.59 -11.48 19.16
C SER A 31 14.13 -10.97 17.78
N THR A 32 12.98 -10.30 17.72
CA THR A 32 12.46 -9.73 16.47
C THR A 32 13.35 -8.57 15.99
N HIS A 33 13.84 -7.73 16.90
CA HIS A 33 14.78 -6.66 16.58
C HIS A 33 16.11 -7.21 16.06
N GLY A 34 16.62 -8.30 16.63
CA GLY A 34 17.79 -9.01 16.13
C GLY A 34 17.62 -9.48 14.68
N LEU A 35 16.49 -10.14 14.38
CA LEU A 35 16.16 -10.59 13.02
C LEU A 35 16.06 -9.43 12.02
N PHE A 36 15.50 -8.29 12.45
CA PHE A 36 15.44 -7.09 11.62
C PHE A 36 16.84 -6.57 11.26
N LYS A 37 17.74 -6.46 12.24
CA LYS A 37 19.13 -6.03 12.01
C LYS A 37 19.85 -6.96 11.04
N GLU A 38 19.73 -8.27 11.24
CA GLU A 38 20.33 -9.28 10.35
C GLU A 38 19.81 -9.14 8.91
N PHE A 39 18.50 -8.95 8.74
CA PHE A 39 17.88 -8.73 7.44
C PHE A 39 18.45 -7.49 6.73
N VAL A 40 18.58 -6.37 7.46
CA VAL A 40 19.14 -5.13 6.92
C VAL A 40 20.61 -5.31 6.53
N GLN A 41 21.44 -5.88 7.41
CA GLN A 41 22.87 -6.11 7.13
C GLN A 41 23.10 -7.00 5.91
N THR A 42 22.24 -8.02 5.73
CA THR A 42 22.34 -8.97 4.62
C THR A 42 22.15 -8.28 3.26
N HIS A 43 21.23 -7.32 3.18
CA HIS A 43 20.92 -6.60 1.94
C HIS A 43 21.69 -5.29 1.79
N ARG A 44 22.28 -4.78 2.86
CA ARG A 44 23.06 -3.53 2.90
C ARG A 44 24.31 -3.72 3.76
N GLN A 45 25.36 -4.30 3.16
CA GLN A 45 26.57 -4.70 3.89
C GLN A 45 27.36 -3.51 4.48
N ASP A 46 27.28 -2.34 3.85
CA ASP A 46 28.08 -1.16 4.22
C ASP A 46 27.36 -0.23 5.21
N ILE A 47 26.21 -0.64 5.76
CA ILE A 47 25.41 0.20 6.65
C ILE A 47 25.88 0.12 8.12
N GLU A 48 25.91 1.25 8.81
CA GLU A 48 26.18 1.31 10.25
C GLU A 48 24.89 1.03 11.04
N LEU A 49 24.64 -0.25 11.33
CA LEU A 49 23.41 -0.71 11.97
C LEU A 49 23.11 -0.05 13.31
N GLU A 50 24.13 0.20 14.12
CA GLU A 50 24.00 0.82 15.44
C GLU A 50 23.41 2.23 15.36
N GLN A 51 23.67 2.94 14.26
CA GLN A 51 23.16 4.29 14.03
C GLN A 51 21.70 4.28 13.56
N VAL A 52 21.26 3.25 12.83
CA VAL A 52 19.95 3.22 12.15
C VAL A 52 18.93 2.28 12.80
N ALA A 53 19.35 1.34 13.65
CA ALA A 53 18.45 0.36 14.27
C ALA A 53 17.92 0.84 15.65
N THR A 54 17.75 2.15 15.85
CA THR A 54 17.34 2.78 17.13
C THR A 54 15.82 2.89 17.30
N GLY A 55 15.04 2.69 16.22
CA GLY A 55 13.59 2.88 16.22
C GLY A 55 13.15 4.31 15.88
N GLU A 56 14.09 5.17 15.48
CA GLU A 56 13.81 6.50 14.98
C GLU A 56 13.28 6.47 13.53
N TYR A 57 13.07 7.65 12.95
CA TYR A 57 12.73 7.81 11.53
C TYR A 57 13.74 8.77 10.89
N TRP A 58 13.93 8.62 9.58
CA TRP A 58 14.88 9.42 8.80
C TRP A 58 14.16 10.03 7.61
N PHE A 59 14.44 11.31 7.32
CA PHE A 59 13.98 11.88 6.06
C PHE A 59 14.76 11.26 4.91
N ALA A 60 14.16 11.23 3.71
CA ALA A 60 14.73 10.51 2.57
C ALA A 60 16.17 10.95 2.21
N THR A 61 16.47 12.24 2.36
CA THR A 61 17.83 12.80 2.16
C THR A 61 18.84 12.34 3.20
N GLU A 62 18.41 12.06 4.43
CA GLU A 62 19.26 11.48 5.48
C GLU A 62 19.40 9.98 5.27
N ALA A 63 18.31 9.30 4.94
CA ALA A 63 18.30 7.88 4.61
C ALA A 63 19.28 7.56 3.47
N LEU A 64 19.38 8.43 2.45
CA LEU A 64 20.36 8.26 1.38
C LEU A 64 21.80 8.34 1.90
N LYS A 65 22.10 9.31 2.77
CA LYS A 65 23.45 9.48 3.36
C LYS A 65 23.84 8.33 4.28
N LEU A 66 22.86 7.79 5.00
CA LEU A 66 23.01 6.63 5.89
C LEU A 66 23.00 5.31 5.11
N GLY A 67 22.86 5.34 3.78
CA GLY A 67 22.82 4.13 2.96
C GLY A 67 21.59 3.27 3.22
N LEU A 68 20.48 3.83 3.72
CA LEU A 68 19.18 3.16 3.90
C LEU A 68 18.34 3.12 2.62
N VAL A 69 18.63 4.00 1.67
CA VAL A 69 18.07 4.01 0.30
C VAL A 69 19.18 4.22 -0.70
N ASP A 70 18.96 3.81 -1.94
CA ASP A 70 20.01 3.81 -2.97
C ASP A 70 19.97 5.08 -3.83
N GLU A 71 18.77 5.62 -4.07
CA GLU A 71 18.55 6.87 -4.80
C GLU A 71 17.30 7.60 -4.34
N LEU A 72 17.25 8.91 -4.65
CA LEU A 72 16.05 9.72 -4.50
C LEU A 72 15.51 10.06 -5.88
N ASN A 73 14.32 9.55 -6.18
CA ASN A 73 13.72 9.69 -7.49
C ASN A 73 12.19 9.72 -7.40
N THR A 74 11.54 10.13 -8.48
CA THR A 74 10.08 10.00 -8.61
C THR A 74 9.71 8.67 -9.26
N SER A 75 8.49 8.20 -9.03
CA SER A 75 7.99 6.97 -9.66
C SER A 75 8.00 7.06 -11.18
N ASP A 76 7.68 8.24 -11.72
CA ASP A 76 7.58 8.47 -13.16
C ASP A 76 8.97 8.43 -13.79
N ASP A 77 9.94 9.13 -13.20
CA ASP A 77 11.33 9.14 -13.67
C ASP A 77 11.97 7.75 -13.59
N TYR A 78 11.71 6.99 -12.52
CA TYR A 78 12.19 5.61 -12.40
C TYR A 78 11.63 4.72 -13.53
N ILE A 79 10.33 4.79 -13.81
CA ILE A 79 9.71 4.03 -14.91
C ILE A 79 10.27 4.47 -16.26
N LEU A 80 10.42 5.77 -16.50
CA LEU A 80 10.97 6.31 -17.74
C LEU A 80 12.41 5.85 -17.97
N SER A 81 13.23 5.76 -16.90
CA SER A 81 14.61 5.26 -16.99
C SER A 81 14.71 3.81 -17.50
N LEU A 82 13.67 3.00 -17.27
CA LEU A 82 13.63 1.61 -17.68
C LEU A 82 13.16 1.41 -19.12
N LEU A 83 12.58 2.43 -19.78
CA LEU A 83 12.06 2.30 -21.15
C LEU A 83 13.13 1.96 -22.18
N GLU A 84 14.38 2.34 -21.93
CA GLU A 84 15.50 2.08 -22.84
C GLU A 84 15.89 0.59 -22.89
N SER A 85 15.63 -0.14 -21.81
CA SER A 85 16.08 -1.53 -21.63
C SER A 85 14.94 -2.54 -21.44
N HIS A 86 13.72 -2.09 -21.13
CA HIS A 86 12.60 -2.95 -20.78
C HIS A 86 11.30 -2.55 -21.48
N GLN A 87 10.45 -3.55 -21.74
CA GLN A 87 9.08 -3.31 -22.17
C GLN A 87 8.19 -3.09 -20.94
N ILE A 88 7.52 -1.95 -20.88
CA ILE A 88 6.72 -1.53 -19.72
C ILE A 88 5.24 -1.68 -20.01
N TYR A 89 4.52 -2.40 -19.14
CA TYR A 89 3.08 -2.63 -19.26
C TYR A 89 2.35 -2.16 -18.01
N THR A 90 1.23 -1.46 -18.21
CA THR A 90 0.33 -1.09 -17.11
C THR A 90 -0.82 -2.10 -17.01
N VAL A 91 -0.85 -2.87 -15.91
CA VAL A 91 -1.97 -3.76 -15.60
C VAL A 91 -2.91 -3.06 -14.64
N LYS A 92 -4.19 -2.93 -15.01
CA LYS A 92 -5.23 -2.38 -14.14
C LYS A 92 -6.31 -3.42 -13.92
N TYR A 93 -6.63 -3.67 -12.65
CA TYR A 93 -7.81 -4.42 -12.30
C TYR A 93 -9.06 -3.59 -12.64
N THR A 94 -9.99 -4.17 -13.40
CA THR A 94 -11.31 -3.57 -13.66
C THR A 94 -12.39 -4.52 -13.17
N SER A 95 -13.34 -3.99 -12.40
CA SER A 95 -14.55 -4.73 -12.08
C SER A 95 -15.36 -4.96 -13.36
N LYS A 96 -15.99 -6.13 -13.49
CA LYS A 96 -16.94 -6.37 -14.57
C LYS A 96 -18.18 -5.52 -14.28
N LYS A 97 -18.39 -4.47 -15.08
CA LYS A 97 -19.69 -3.78 -15.10
C LYS A 97 -20.79 -4.79 -15.40
N SER A 98 -21.85 -4.76 -14.60
CA SER A 98 -23.05 -5.56 -14.82
C SER A 98 -23.68 -5.21 -16.17
N LEU A 99 -24.42 -6.15 -16.78
CA LEU A 99 -25.14 -5.89 -18.05
C LEU A 99 -26.03 -4.63 -17.97
N PRO A 100 -26.79 -4.39 -16.88
CA PRO A 100 -27.56 -3.16 -16.71
C PRO A 100 -26.71 -1.89 -16.75
N GLU A 101 -25.53 -1.88 -16.12
CA GLU A 101 -24.63 -0.71 -16.15
C GLU A 101 -24.04 -0.45 -17.55
N LYS A 102 -23.83 -1.49 -18.36
CA LYS A 102 -23.39 -1.35 -19.75
C LYS A 102 -24.51 -0.81 -20.64
N LEU A 103 -25.76 -1.23 -20.41
CA LEU A 103 -26.93 -0.82 -21.18
C LEU A 103 -27.47 0.57 -20.77
N GLY A 104 -27.38 0.94 -19.49
CA GLY A 104 -27.81 2.24 -18.98
C GLY A 104 -27.10 3.42 -19.67
N LEU A 105 -25.81 3.28 -19.98
CA LEU A 105 -25.04 4.29 -20.75
C LEU A 105 -25.51 4.45 -22.20
N GLY A 106 -26.08 3.39 -22.81
CA GLY A 106 -26.68 3.45 -24.14
C GLY A 106 -28.08 4.05 -24.14
N ILE A 107 -28.88 3.73 -23.12
CA ILE A 107 -30.24 4.26 -22.96
C ILE A 107 -30.23 5.75 -22.65
N SER A 108 -29.34 6.25 -21.78
CA SER A 108 -29.23 7.69 -21.51
C SER A 108 -28.89 8.50 -22.77
N LYS A 109 -28.03 7.98 -23.65
CA LYS A 109 -27.70 8.63 -24.92
C LYS A 109 -28.87 8.58 -25.91
N ALA A 110 -29.59 7.45 -25.99
CA ALA A 110 -30.76 7.31 -26.84
C ALA A 110 -31.91 8.23 -26.39
N VAL A 111 -32.20 8.30 -25.08
CA VAL A 111 -33.22 9.19 -24.52
C VAL A 111 -32.85 10.66 -24.71
N ALA A 112 -31.60 11.05 -24.46
CA ALA A 112 -31.13 12.42 -24.69
C ALA A 112 -31.20 12.81 -26.18
N SER A 113 -30.92 11.87 -27.10
CA SER A 113 -31.05 12.12 -28.54
C SER A 113 -32.51 12.21 -29.01
N ALA A 114 -33.40 11.41 -28.41
CA ALA A 114 -34.83 11.41 -28.73
C ALA A 114 -35.51 12.69 -28.26
N THR A 115 -35.21 13.17 -27.04
CA THR A 115 -35.75 14.43 -26.54
C THR A 115 -35.30 15.64 -27.37
N ASN A 116 -34.03 15.67 -27.80
CA ASN A 116 -33.52 16.72 -28.68
C ASN A 116 -34.25 16.72 -30.04
N SER A 117 -34.46 15.54 -30.63
CA SER A 117 -35.15 15.41 -31.93
C SER A 117 -36.63 15.78 -31.88
N LEU A 118 -37.29 15.59 -30.73
CA LEU A 118 -38.68 15.98 -30.51
C LEU A 118 -38.80 17.49 -30.26
N TRP A 119 -37.84 18.08 -29.54
CA TRP A 119 -37.77 19.54 -29.34
C TRP A 119 -37.54 20.28 -30.66
N THR A 120 -36.64 19.81 -31.52
CA THR A 120 -36.43 20.42 -32.84
C THR A 120 -37.67 20.31 -33.73
N LYS A 121 -38.35 19.16 -33.73
CA LYS A 121 -39.59 18.99 -34.51
C LYS A 121 -40.75 19.85 -34.00
N LEU A 122 -40.83 20.10 -32.70
CA LEU A 122 -41.85 21.00 -32.12
C LEU A 122 -41.52 22.48 -32.37
N GLN A 123 -40.26 22.83 -32.50
CA GLN A 123 -39.81 24.18 -32.86
C GLN A 123 -40.08 24.47 -34.35
N ASP A 124 -39.88 23.49 -35.22
CA ASP A 124 -40.13 23.59 -36.67
C ASP A 124 -41.63 23.60 -37.03
N ALA A 125 -42.49 23.03 -36.18
CA ALA A 125 -43.94 22.97 -36.41
C ALA A 125 -44.71 24.23 -35.96
N LYS A 126 -44.03 25.22 -35.39
CA LYS A 126 -44.66 26.43 -34.81
C LYS A 126 -44.36 27.71 -35.60
N TRP A 127 -43.99 27.59 -36.87
CA TRP A 127 -43.93 28.68 -37.85
C TRP A 127 -44.58 28.26 -39.17
#